data_AF-A0A4V1SJQ1-F1
#
_entry.id   AF-A0A4V1SJQ1-F1
#
_cell.length_a   1.000
_cell.length_b   1.000
_cell.length_c   1.000
_cell.angle_alpha   90.00
_cell.angle_beta   90.00
_cell.angle_gamma   90.00
#
_symmetry.space_group_name_H-M   'P 1'
#
loop_
_entity.id
_entity.type
_entity.pdbx_description
1 polymer ?
#
loop_
_entity_poly.entity_id
_entity_poly.type
_entity_poly.pdbx_seq_one_letter_code
_entity_poly.pdbx_strand_id
1 'polypeptide(L)'
;MFNNNRSRDDRPAMPPAPPAPSGGASKRGMFSVIGPDIVITGSIRATSELHIEGRVEGDVDCGTLAQGADSQIFGSVTAETARLAGAIEGTVRAKLLTVERTARITGDVEYENITIENGGHIDGRLKHMSAITAAPLRAEPVQPLSGQPVTVASVIGSN
;
A
#
# COMPACT_ATOMS: atom_id res chain seq x y z
N MET A 1 48.26 -57.59 25.98
CA MET A 1 47.56 -56.38 25.48
C MET A 1 46.69 -55.87 26.63
N PHE A 2 47.08 -54.76 27.26
CA PHE A 2 46.32 -54.12 28.33
C PHE A 2 45.58 -52.92 27.75
N ASN A 3 44.26 -53.01 27.66
CA ASN A 3 43.41 -51.98 27.07
C ASN A 3 43.07 -50.94 28.17
N ASN A 4 43.64 -49.74 28.05
CA ASN A 4 43.46 -48.65 29.00
C ASN A 4 42.26 -47.77 28.64
N ASN A 5 41.41 -47.57 29.64
CA ASN A 5 40.14 -46.83 29.63
C ASN A 5 40.37 -45.30 29.56
N ARG A 6 39.67 -44.61 28.65
CA ARG A 6 39.40 -43.15 28.71
C ARG A 6 37.96 -42.97 28.18
N SER A 7 36.99 -42.80 29.07
CA SER A 7 36.51 -41.52 29.60
C SER A 7 35.26 -41.03 28.86
N ARG A 8 34.17 -41.01 29.63
CA ARG A 8 33.22 -39.89 29.74
C ARG A 8 32.54 -39.43 28.45
N ASP A 9 31.28 -39.82 28.29
CA ASP A 9 30.26 -38.85 27.89
C ASP A 9 28.91 -39.27 28.48
N ASP A 10 28.78 -38.98 29.78
CA ASP A 10 27.54 -38.81 30.50
C ASP A 10 26.79 -37.64 29.84
N ARG A 11 26.05 -37.90 28.76
CA ARG A 11 25.11 -36.92 28.20
C ARG A 11 23.74 -37.16 28.82
N PRO A 12 23.25 -36.26 29.69
CA PRO A 12 21.94 -36.41 30.29
C PRO A 12 20.86 -36.48 29.21
N ALA A 13 19.94 -37.43 29.38
CA ALA A 13 18.77 -37.60 28.53
C ALA A 13 18.02 -36.26 28.42
N MET A 14 17.90 -35.73 27.19
CA MET A 14 17.08 -34.54 26.94
C MET A 14 15.62 -34.86 27.32
N PRO A 15 14.94 -33.99 28.08
CA PRO A 15 13.50 -34.13 28.30
C PRO A 15 12.75 -34.01 26.96
N PRO A 16 11.58 -34.67 26.82
CA PRO A 16 10.77 -34.56 25.61
C PRO A 16 10.42 -33.09 25.34
N ALA A 17 10.66 -32.64 24.12
CA ALA A 17 10.30 -31.29 23.69
C ALA A 17 8.81 -31.03 23.97
N PRO A 18 8.45 -29.85 24.52
CA PRO A 18 7.05 -29.49 24.63
C PRO A 18 6.41 -29.48 23.22
N PRO A 19 5.15 -29.92 23.07
CA PRO A 19 4.43 -29.76 21.81
C PRO A 19 4.37 -28.26 21.51
N ALA A 20 4.84 -27.84 20.33
CA ALA A 20 4.68 -26.46 19.90
C ALA A 20 3.17 -26.13 19.94
N PRO A 21 2.72 -25.19 20.81
CA PRO A 21 1.34 -24.78 20.81
C PRO A 21 1.03 -24.08 19.49
N SER A 22 0.16 -24.73 18.72
CA SER A 22 -1.06 -24.18 18.12
C SER A 22 -1.04 -22.72 17.65
N GLY A 23 -1.31 -22.55 16.36
CA GLY A 23 -2.16 -21.47 15.89
C GLY A 23 -1.56 -20.07 15.98
N GLY A 24 -0.81 -19.70 14.95
CA GLY A 24 -0.65 -18.30 14.55
C GLY A 24 -1.96 -17.68 14.03
N ALA A 25 -3.10 -17.97 14.68
CA ALA A 25 -4.34 -17.23 14.52
C ALA A 25 -4.35 -16.12 15.59
N SER A 26 -3.46 -15.13 15.47
CA SER A 26 -3.40 -14.02 16.44
C SER A 26 -2.85 -12.74 15.83
N LYS A 27 -3.58 -12.22 14.84
CA LYS A 27 -4.15 -10.87 14.90
C LYS A 27 -5.45 -10.93 14.13
N ARG A 28 -6.57 -11.08 14.84
CA ARG A 28 -7.93 -10.94 14.29
C ARG A 28 -8.20 -9.47 13.93
N GLY A 29 -7.30 -8.85 13.19
CA GLY A 29 -7.50 -7.55 12.58
C GLY A 29 -8.11 -7.81 11.23
N MET A 30 -9.45 -7.83 11.18
CA MET A 30 -10.30 -7.77 9.99
C MET A 30 -9.52 -7.84 8.67
N PHE A 31 -9.03 -9.03 8.32
CA PHE A 31 -8.45 -9.31 7.02
C PHE A 31 -9.43 -10.25 6.34
N SER A 32 -9.93 -9.81 5.20
CA SER A 32 -10.84 -10.62 4.39
C SER A 32 -10.00 -11.37 3.38
N VAL A 33 -10.05 -12.70 3.42
CA VAL A 33 -9.35 -13.56 2.46
C VAL A 33 -10.35 -14.12 1.48
N ILE A 34 -10.08 -13.93 0.20
CA ILE A 34 -10.76 -14.55 -0.91
C ILE A 34 -9.86 -15.68 -1.39
N GLY A 35 -10.39 -16.90 -1.45
CA GLY A 35 -9.66 -18.09 -1.86
C GLY A 35 -9.64 -18.31 -3.37
N PRO A 36 -8.67 -19.07 -3.89
CA PRO A 36 -8.30 -19.13 -5.32
C PRO A 36 -9.41 -19.61 -6.28
N ASP A 37 -10.42 -20.30 -5.78
CA ASP A 37 -11.56 -20.83 -6.55
C ASP A 37 -12.79 -19.89 -6.53
N ILE A 38 -12.64 -18.70 -5.98
CA ILE A 38 -13.72 -17.71 -5.91
C ILE A 38 -13.63 -16.80 -7.14
N VAL A 39 -14.77 -16.66 -7.82
CA VAL A 39 -14.99 -15.63 -8.85
C VAL A 39 -15.94 -14.60 -8.29
N ILE A 40 -15.47 -13.36 -8.18
CA ILE A 40 -16.29 -12.25 -7.69
C ILE A 40 -16.74 -11.41 -8.87
N THR A 41 -18.05 -11.29 -9.05
CA THR A 41 -18.66 -10.43 -10.07
C THR A 41 -19.47 -9.33 -9.40
N GLY A 42 -19.18 -8.06 -9.70
CA GLY A 42 -19.93 -6.91 -9.18
C GLY A 42 -19.08 -5.89 -8.42
N SER A 43 -19.65 -5.27 -7.38
CA SER A 43 -18.97 -4.25 -6.59
C SER A 43 -18.58 -4.75 -5.20
N ILE A 44 -17.31 -4.61 -4.86
CA ILE A 44 -16.73 -5.02 -3.57
C ILE A 44 -16.34 -3.75 -2.82
N ARG A 45 -16.73 -3.66 -1.55
CA ARG A 45 -16.28 -2.60 -0.65
C ARG A 45 -15.70 -3.21 0.62
N ALA A 46 -14.44 -2.91 0.91
CA ALA A 46 -13.75 -3.36 2.10
C ALA A 46 -13.16 -2.16 2.86
N THR A 47 -13.52 -2.03 4.14
CA THR A 47 -13.00 -0.95 5.00
C THR A 47 -11.61 -1.22 5.57
N SER A 48 -11.06 -2.41 5.33
CA SER A 48 -9.82 -2.90 5.92
C SER A 48 -8.97 -3.62 4.87
N GLU A 49 -8.15 -4.59 5.29
CA GLU A 49 -7.24 -5.31 4.39
C GLU A 49 -7.99 -6.43 3.66
N LEU A 50 -7.81 -6.48 2.33
CA LEU A 50 -8.42 -7.46 1.45
C LEU A 50 -7.32 -8.26 0.76
N HIS A 51 -7.28 -9.57 1.05
CA HIS A 51 -6.41 -10.51 0.37
C HIS A 51 -7.20 -11.25 -0.71
N ILE A 52 -6.72 -11.17 -1.94
CA ILE A 52 -7.38 -11.77 -3.10
C ILE A 52 -6.48 -12.84 -3.70
N GLU A 53 -6.87 -14.09 -3.54
CA GLU A 53 -6.41 -15.22 -4.33
C GLU A 53 -7.61 -15.65 -5.16
N GLY A 54 -7.59 -15.54 -6.49
CA GLY A 54 -8.77 -15.86 -7.32
C GLY A 54 -9.08 -14.81 -8.39
N ARG A 55 -10.29 -14.85 -8.94
CA ARG A 55 -10.70 -13.99 -10.06
C ARG A 55 -11.69 -12.91 -9.63
N VAL A 56 -11.44 -11.67 -10.02
CA VAL A 56 -12.31 -10.53 -9.72
C VAL A 56 -12.74 -9.87 -11.02
N GLU A 57 -14.04 -9.65 -11.18
CA GLU A 57 -14.67 -8.98 -12.32
C GLU A 57 -15.59 -7.87 -11.82
N GLY A 58 -15.10 -6.63 -11.83
CA GLY A 58 -15.91 -5.47 -11.48
C GLY A 58 -15.16 -4.38 -10.72
N ASP A 59 -15.88 -3.71 -9.83
CA ASP A 59 -15.39 -2.54 -9.08
C ASP A 59 -14.92 -2.96 -7.69
N VAL A 60 -13.66 -2.70 -7.36
CA VAL A 60 -13.08 -3.01 -6.05
C VAL A 60 -12.74 -1.70 -5.34
N ASP A 61 -13.35 -1.46 -4.19
CA ASP A 61 -13.03 -0.34 -3.31
C ASP A 61 -12.49 -0.89 -1.98
N CYS A 62 -11.22 -0.62 -1.68
CA CYS A 62 -10.62 -1.11 -0.44
C CYS A 62 -9.52 -0.19 0.09
N GLY A 63 -9.25 -0.23 1.39
CA GLY A 63 -8.12 0.52 1.95
C GLY A 63 -6.78 -0.08 1.53
N THR A 64 -6.58 -1.36 1.84
CA THR A 64 -5.36 -2.11 1.50
C THR A 64 -5.74 -3.35 0.71
N LEU A 65 -5.24 -3.46 -0.52
CA LEU A 65 -5.38 -4.62 -1.39
C LEU A 65 -4.07 -5.42 -1.39
N ALA A 66 -4.16 -6.72 -1.14
CA ALA A 66 -3.08 -7.67 -1.35
C ALA A 66 -3.55 -8.73 -2.36
N GLN A 67 -2.95 -8.75 -3.54
CA GLN A 67 -3.32 -9.59 -4.66
C GLN A 67 -2.28 -10.71 -4.80
N GLY A 68 -2.71 -11.97 -4.65
CA GLY A 68 -1.82 -13.14 -4.67
C GLY A 68 -1.32 -13.49 -6.07
N ALA A 69 -0.28 -14.32 -6.16
CA ALA A 69 0.39 -14.65 -7.43
C ALA A 69 -0.54 -15.30 -8.48
N ASP A 70 -1.47 -16.15 -8.03
CA ASP A 70 -2.42 -16.89 -8.89
C ASP A 70 -3.74 -16.12 -9.13
N SER A 71 -3.84 -14.86 -8.70
CA SER A 71 -5.07 -14.08 -8.87
C SER A 71 -5.11 -13.29 -10.18
N GLN A 72 -6.33 -13.08 -10.69
CA GLN A 72 -6.60 -12.30 -11.89
C GLN A 72 -7.68 -11.26 -11.62
N ILE A 73 -7.39 -10.00 -11.89
CA ILE A 73 -8.36 -8.91 -11.71
C ILE A 73 -8.72 -8.31 -13.07
N PHE A 74 -10.02 -8.24 -13.36
CA PHE A 74 -10.59 -7.61 -14.53
C PHE A 74 -11.53 -6.50 -14.08
N GLY A 75 -11.22 -5.24 -14.40
CA GLY A 75 -12.13 -4.12 -14.11
C GLY A 75 -11.46 -2.90 -13.49
N SER A 76 -12.18 -2.27 -12.54
CA SER A 76 -11.81 -1.00 -11.93
C SER A 76 -11.41 -1.22 -10.47
N VAL A 77 -10.14 -1.01 -10.14
CA VAL A 77 -9.65 -1.15 -8.76
C VAL A 77 -9.35 0.23 -8.19
N THR A 78 -9.95 0.56 -7.06
CA THR A 78 -9.67 1.75 -6.26
C THR A 78 -9.17 1.32 -4.89
N ALA A 79 -7.92 1.66 -4.57
CA ALA A 79 -7.34 1.39 -3.26
C ALA A 79 -6.42 2.50 -2.76
N GLU A 80 -6.18 2.59 -1.46
CA GLU A 80 -5.11 3.48 -0.97
C GLU A 80 -3.74 2.81 -1.14
N THR A 81 -3.63 1.56 -0.70
CA THR A 81 -2.41 0.75 -0.85
C THR A 81 -2.75 -0.53 -1.62
N ALA A 82 -2.03 -0.81 -2.70
CA ALA A 82 -2.20 -2.01 -3.49
C ALA A 82 -0.87 -2.74 -3.66
N ARG A 83 -0.83 -4.01 -3.23
CA ARG A 83 0.28 -4.95 -3.45
C ARG A 83 -0.17 -5.98 -4.47
N LEU A 84 0.56 -6.06 -5.57
CA LEU A 84 0.20 -6.88 -6.71
C LEU A 84 1.27 -7.93 -6.96
N ALA A 85 0.88 -9.20 -7.00
CA ALA A 85 1.75 -10.33 -7.31
C ALA A 85 1.32 -11.16 -8.52
N GLY A 86 0.11 -10.94 -9.05
CA GLY A 86 -0.46 -11.69 -10.17
C GLY A 86 -0.83 -10.82 -11.38
N ALA A 87 -1.89 -11.20 -12.09
CA ALA A 87 -2.30 -10.54 -13.33
C ALA A 87 -3.46 -9.55 -13.14
N ILE A 88 -3.41 -8.39 -13.78
CA ILE A 88 -4.47 -7.38 -13.75
C ILE A 88 -4.71 -6.85 -15.15
N GLU A 89 -5.98 -6.79 -15.55
CA GLU A 89 -6.45 -6.19 -16.78
C GLU A 89 -7.51 -5.12 -16.47
N GLY A 90 -7.24 -3.86 -16.78
CA GLY A 90 -8.23 -2.79 -16.63
C GLY A 90 -7.66 -1.48 -16.10
N THR A 91 -8.46 -0.79 -15.27
CA THR A 91 -8.10 0.51 -14.69
C THR A 91 -7.77 0.36 -13.21
N VAL A 92 -6.55 0.71 -12.80
CA VAL A 92 -6.10 0.64 -11.41
C VAL A 92 -5.85 2.06 -10.90
N ARG A 93 -6.49 2.43 -9.79
CA ARG A 93 -6.28 3.69 -9.06
C ARG A 93 -5.77 3.34 -7.68
N ALA A 94 -4.50 3.63 -7.39
CA ALA A 94 -3.93 3.37 -6.07
C ALA A 94 -2.97 4.49 -5.64
N LYS A 95 -3.04 4.98 -4.39
CA LYS A 95 -2.06 5.98 -3.93
C LYS A 95 -0.66 5.37 -3.86
N LEU A 96 -0.54 4.22 -3.20
CA LEU A 96 0.70 3.43 -3.06
C LEU A 96 0.57 2.11 -3.79
N LEU A 97 1.30 1.95 -4.89
CA LEU A 97 1.33 0.72 -5.68
C LEU A 97 2.67 -0.01 -5.48
N THR A 98 2.60 -1.27 -5.02
CA THR A 98 3.76 -2.16 -4.95
C THR A 98 3.56 -3.32 -5.92
N VAL A 99 4.46 -3.43 -6.88
CA VAL A 99 4.46 -4.46 -7.92
C VAL A 99 5.52 -5.49 -7.57
N GLU A 100 5.11 -6.72 -7.26
CA GLU A 100 6.04 -7.82 -6.95
C GLU A 100 6.66 -8.44 -8.21
N ARG A 101 7.63 -9.34 -8.02
CA ARG A 101 8.41 -10.00 -9.09
C ARG A 101 7.58 -10.66 -10.20
N THR A 102 6.39 -11.18 -9.90
CA THR A 102 5.57 -11.93 -10.88
C THR A 102 4.37 -11.16 -11.40
N ALA A 103 4.20 -9.91 -10.98
CA ALA A 103 3.03 -9.14 -11.32
C ALA A 103 3.03 -8.72 -12.80
N ARG A 104 1.85 -8.82 -13.42
CA ARG A 104 1.59 -8.41 -14.80
C ARG A 104 0.39 -7.49 -14.81
N ILE A 105 0.61 -6.23 -15.18
CA ILE A 105 -0.47 -5.24 -15.22
C ILE A 105 -0.65 -4.82 -16.67
N THR A 106 -1.87 -4.95 -17.19
CA THR A 106 -2.25 -4.56 -18.54
C THR A 106 -3.40 -3.54 -18.48
N GLY A 107 -3.12 -2.28 -18.84
CA GLY A 107 -4.16 -1.24 -18.90
C GLY A 107 -3.73 0.14 -18.39
N ASP A 108 -4.67 0.89 -17.83
CA ASP A 108 -4.46 2.25 -17.33
C ASP A 108 -4.24 2.23 -15.81
N VAL A 109 -3.09 2.75 -15.36
CA VAL A 109 -2.72 2.77 -13.93
C VAL A 109 -2.51 4.22 -13.48
N GLU A 110 -3.36 4.69 -12.56
CA GLU A 110 -3.21 5.97 -11.88
C GLU A 110 -2.61 5.76 -10.48
N TYR A 111 -1.45 6.38 -10.20
CA TYR A 111 -0.77 6.22 -8.91
C TYR A 111 -0.04 7.47 -8.41
N GLU A 112 0.12 7.62 -7.09
CA GLU A 112 0.93 8.68 -6.48
C GLU A 112 2.36 8.22 -6.17
N ASN A 113 2.53 6.97 -5.75
CA ASN A 113 3.83 6.37 -5.44
C ASN A 113 3.85 4.92 -5.94
N ILE A 114 4.90 4.56 -6.68
CA ILE A 114 5.06 3.21 -7.24
C ILE A 114 6.40 2.62 -6.83
N THR A 115 6.37 1.38 -6.36
CA THR A 115 7.55 0.55 -6.09
C THR A 115 7.46 -0.70 -6.94
N ILE A 116 8.48 -0.97 -7.74
CA ILE A 116 8.53 -2.14 -8.63
C ILE A 116 9.69 -3.03 -8.19
N GLU A 117 9.37 -4.26 -7.80
CA GLU A 117 10.35 -5.29 -7.53
C GLU A 117 10.90 -5.90 -8.82
N ASN A 118 12.08 -6.51 -8.75
CA ASN A 118 12.73 -7.13 -9.91
C ASN A 118 11.87 -8.28 -10.45
N GLY A 119 11.35 -8.10 -11.67
CA GLY A 119 10.56 -9.06 -12.43
C GLY A 119 9.15 -8.58 -12.78
N GLY A 120 8.65 -7.52 -12.12
CA GLY A 120 7.34 -6.94 -12.44
C GLY A 120 7.28 -6.42 -13.88
N HIS A 121 6.19 -6.73 -14.58
CA HIS A 121 5.92 -6.26 -15.94
C HIS A 121 4.65 -5.42 -15.96
N ILE A 122 4.73 -4.25 -16.58
CA ILE A 122 3.59 -3.35 -16.73
C ILE A 122 3.50 -2.98 -18.20
N ASP A 123 2.36 -3.28 -18.80
CA ASP A 123 2.02 -2.97 -20.19
C ASP A 123 0.81 -2.03 -20.19
N GLY A 124 0.96 -0.85 -20.77
CA GLY A 124 -0.14 0.12 -20.86
C GLY A 124 0.24 1.51 -20.39
N ARG A 125 -0.74 2.26 -19.91
CA ARG A 125 -0.61 3.69 -19.66
C ARG A 125 -0.50 3.97 -18.16
N LEU A 126 0.66 4.44 -17.75
CA LEU A 126 0.93 4.88 -16.40
C LEU A 126 0.71 6.39 -16.28
N LYS A 127 -0.15 6.81 -15.35
CA LYS A 127 -0.42 8.21 -15.07
C LYS A 127 -0.11 8.51 -13.60
N HIS A 128 0.91 9.32 -13.41
CA HIS A 128 1.29 9.78 -12.09
C HIS A 128 0.29 10.83 -11.58
N MET A 129 -0.47 10.51 -10.54
CA MET A 129 -1.27 11.45 -9.76
C MET A 129 -0.34 12.26 -8.87
N SER A 130 0.47 13.13 -9.47
CA SER A 130 1.18 14.12 -8.68
C SER A 130 0.16 15.08 -8.09
N ALA A 131 -0.04 15.03 -6.78
CA ALA A 131 -0.43 16.19 -5.99
C ALA A 131 0.73 17.22 -5.99
N ILE A 132 1.19 17.63 -7.17
CA ILE A 132 1.99 18.84 -7.32
C ILE A 132 0.96 19.94 -7.53
N THR A 133 0.55 20.51 -6.40
CA THR A 133 0.64 21.97 -6.26
C THR A 133 1.85 22.45 -7.05
N ALA A 134 1.60 23.21 -8.11
CA ALA A 134 2.58 24.15 -8.60
C ALA A 134 2.99 25.08 -7.45
N ALA A 135 4.02 24.71 -6.71
CA ALA A 135 4.86 25.62 -5.94
C ALA A 135 6.16 24.89 -5.64
N PRO A 136 7.28 25.43 -6.13
CA PRO A 136 8.03 26.24 -5.19
C PRO A 136 8.65 27.48 -5.86
N LEU A 137 8.35 28.67 -5.33
CA LEU A 137 9.41 29.58 -4.89
C LEU A 137 8.82 30.63 -3.95
N ARG A 138 9.41 30.66 -2.76
CA ARG A 138 9.31 31.67 -1.73
C ARG A 138 9.46 33.09 -2.31
N ALA A 139 8.40 33.89 -2.30
CA ALA A 139 8.46 35.34 -2.43
C ALA A 139 7.75 35.95 -1.22
N GLU A 140 8.45 36.82 -0.50
CA GLU A 140 8.08 37.34 0.82
C GLU A 140 6.76 38.13 0.85
N PRO A 141 6.06 38.14 2.01
CA PRO A 141 4.82 38.86 2.18
C PRO A 141 5.10 40.32 2.53
N VAL A 142 4.63 41.27 1.72
CA VAL A 142 4.37 42.64 2.18
C VAL A 142 3.00 43.09 1.68
N GLN A 143 2.08 43.23 2.63
CA GLN A 143 0.69 43.62 2.41
C GLN A 143 0.64 45.05 1.85
N PRO A 144 -0.12 45.34 0.78
CA PRO A 144 -0.54 46.70 0.53
C PRO A 144 -1.54 47.08 1.64
N LEU A 145 -1.09 47.92 2.57
CA LEU A 145 -1.99 48.59 3.51
C LEU A 145 -3.02 49.37 2.69
N SER A 146 -4.23 48.78 2.62
CA SER A 146 -5.47 49.41 2.20
C SER A 146 -5.55 50.80 2.82
N GLY A 147 -5.51 51.81 1.95
CA GLY A 147 -5.79 53.18 2.33
C GLY A 147 -7.24 53.37 2.76
N GLN A 148 -7.37 54.33 3.67
CA GLN A 148 -8.55 55.09 4.09
C GLN A 148 -9.33 54.59 5.31
N PRO A 149 -9.97 55.48 6.09
CA PRO A 149 -9.67 56.91 6.34
C PRO A 149 -9.70 57.27 7.84
N VAL A 150 -8.88 58.22 8.28
CA VAL A 150 -9.10 58.93 9.56
C VAL A 150 -9.08 60.45 9.34
N THR A 151 -10.27 60.99 9.15
CA THR A 151 -10.71 62.33 9.61
C THR A 151 -10.20 62.52 11.06
N VAL A 152 -9.69 63.65 11.56
CA VAL A 152 -10.12 65.05 11.53
C VAL A 152 -8.97 65.91 12.11
N ALA A 153 -9.06 67.22 11.87
CA ALA A 153 -8.64 68.34 12.76
C ALA A 153 -7.48 69.22 12.28
N SER A 154 -7.89 70.35 11.70
CA SER A 154 -7.35 71.71 11.83
C SER A 154 -6.12 71.92 12.72
N VAL A 155 -5.17 72.75 12.25
CA VAL A 155 -4.90 74.09 12.83
C VAL A 155 -3.67 74.76 12.16
N ILE A 156 -3.93 75.93 11.57
CA ILE A 156 -3.11 77.16 11.38
C ILE A 156 -1.69 77.12 10.79
N GLY A 157 -1.42 78.07 9.86
CA GLY A 157 -0.06 78.49 9.53
C GLY A 157 0.10 79.26 8.22
N SER A 158 -0.47 80.47 8.13
CA SER A 158 0.03 81.51 7.22
C SER A 158 1.43 81.95 7.66
N ASN A 159 2.37 82.08 6.73
CA ASN A 159 3.25 83.25 6.60
C ASN A 159 4.10 83.15 5.32
#